data_AF-A0A9Q3D7J0-F1
#
_entry.id   AF-A0A9Q3D7J0-F1
#
_cell.length_a   1.000
_cell.length_b   1.000
_cell.length_c   1.000
_cell.angle_alpha   90.00
_cell.angle_beta   90.00
_cell.angle_gamma   90.00
#
_symmetry.space_group_name_H-M   'P 1'
#
loop_
_entity.id
_entity.type
_entity.pdbx_description
1 polymer ?
#
loop_
_entity_poly.entity_id
_entity_poly.type
_entity_poly.pdbx_seq_one_letter_code
_entity_poly.pdbx_strand_id
1 'polypeptide(L)'
;MVAWHKGKSRMVGDFNALNTYTVPDRYPIPKIQISLTQISQALYLTTMDALKGSHQKVVTPRARKYLRIIVHCGVYEYLRMPFGIKNAPSHFQRGMNEIFPEEISEGWLIIYIDDIIVCSKTWAEHMYRLSRVLTKIQSVNMKISLNKCHF
;
A
#
# COMPACT_ATOMS: atom_id res chain seq x y z
N MET A 1 -5.05 -19.25 10.62
CA MET A 1 -3.95 -19.31 11.63
C MET A 1 -3.80 -17.94 12.30
N VAL A 2 -3.21 -17.87 13.50
CA VAL A 2 -2.94 -16.60 14.18
C VAL A 2 -1.45 -16.31 14.10
N ALA A 3 -1.10 -15.20 13.45
CA ALA A 3 0.26 -14.69 13.46
C ALA A 3 0.44 -13.70 14.61
N TRP A 4 1.53 -13.86 15.37
CA TRP A 4 1.88 -12.96 16.47
C TRP A 4 3.00 -12.03 16.02
N HIS A 5 2.79 -10.73 16.21
CA HIS A 5 3.82 -9.74 15.89
C HIS A 5 3.73 -8.55 16.85
N LYS A 6 4.85 -8.23 17.51
CA LYS A 6 4.96 -7.14 18.50
C LYS A 6 3.83 -7.16 19.55
N GLY A 7 3.58 -8.33 20.15
CA GLY A 7 2.55 -8.51 21.19
C GLY A 7 1.10 -8.44 20.70
N LYS A 8 0.85 -8.34 19.39
CA LYS A 8 -0.50 -8.33 18.81
C LYS A 8 -0.74 -9.58 17.97
N SER A 9 -1.85 -10.26 18.22
CA SER A 9 -2.35 -11.35 17.38
C SER A 9 -3.04 -10.80 16.14
N ARG A 10 -2.79 -11.42 14.99
CA ARG A 10 -3.46 -11.12 13.72
C ARG A 10 -3.98 -12.41 13.11
N MET A 11 -5.22 -12.37 12.63
CA MET A 11 -5.77 -13.47 11.86
C MET A 11 -5.14 -13.47 10.46
N VAL A 12 -4.55 -14.59 10.06
CA VAL A 12 -3.92 -14.76 8.75
C VAL A 12 -4.49 -16.03 8.11
N GLY A 13 -5.00 -15.87 6.89
CA GLY A 13 -5.37 -16.98 6.02
C GLY A 13 -4.14 -17.58 5.35
N ASP A 14 -4.09 -18.90 5.24
CA ASP A 14 -3.08 -19.57 4.40
C ASP A 14 -3.57 -19.56 2.96
N PHE A 15 -2.92 -18.75 2.13
CA PHE A 15 -3.24 -18.62 0.71
C PHE A 15 -2.18 -19.28 -0.19
N ASN A 16 -1.26 -20.09 0.34
CA ASN A 16 -0.20 -20.70 -0.48
C ASN A 16 -0.75 -21.52 -1.64
N ALA A 17 -1.72 -22.41 -1.38
CA ALA A 17 -2.39 -23.19 -2.41
C ALA A 17 -3.08 -22.29 -3.44
N LEU A 18 -3.85 -21.30 -2.98
CA LEU A 18 -4.52 -20.33 -3.87
C LEU A 18 -3.50 -19.59 -4.75
N ASN A 19 -2.38 -19.18 -4.17
CA ASN A 19 -1.33 -18.47 -4.87
C ASN A 19 -0.74 -19.32 -6.00
N THR A 20 -0.58 -20.63 -5.82
CA THR A 20 -0.09 -21.53 -6.89
C THR A 20 -0.98 -21.50 -8.13
N TYR A 21 -2.30 -21.47 -7.96
CA TYR A 21 -3.26 -21.44 -9.08
C TYR A 21 -3.60 -20.02 -9.58
N THR A 22 -3.16 -18.99 -8.85
CA THR A 22 -3.42 -17.59 -9.23
C THR A 22 -2.38 -17.12 -10.25
N VAL A 23 -2.88 -16.66 -11.40
CA VAL A 23 -2.07 -16.03 -12.44
C VAL A 23 -1.38 -14.78 -11.86
N PRO A 24 -0.04 -14.68 -11.97
CA PRO A 24 0.71 -13.56 -11.40
C PRO A 24 0.39 -12.25 -12.14
N ASP A 25 -0.01 -11.22 -11.39
CA ASP A 25 -0.17 -9.87 -11.91
C ASP A 25 1.17 -9.14 -11.89
N ARG A 26 1.80 -9.01 -13.07
CA ARG A 26 3.13 -8.39 -13.25
C ARG A 26 3.01 -6.88 -13.47
N TYR A 27 2.29 -6.20 -12.60
CA TYR A 27 2.22 -4.74 -12.64
C TYR A 27 3.59 -4.12 -12.33
N PRO A 28 4.04 -3.07 -13.05
CA PRO A 28 5.33 -2.47 -12.82
C PRO A 28 5.37 -1.79 -11.45
N ILE A 29 6.20 -2.32 -10.55
CA ILE A 29 6.53 -1.68 -9.28
C ILE A 29 7.84 -0.91 -9.49
N PRO A 30 7.94 0.35 -9.04
CA PRO A 30 9.15 1.14 -9.22
C PRO A 30 10.36 0.44 -8.62
N LYS A 31 11.47 0.47 -9.35
CA LYS A 31 12.74 -0.09 -8.88
C LYS A 31 13.30 0.82 -7.78
N ILE A 32 13.69 0.20 -6.66
CA ILE A 32 14.28 0.89 -5.50
C ILE A 32 15.44 1.81 -5.91
N GLN A 33 16.27 1.42 -6.88
CA GLN A 33 17.38 2.26 -7.36
C GLN A 33 16.94 3.60 -7.95
N ILE A 34 15.82 3.65 -8.68
CA ILE A 34 15.30 4.89 -9.25
C ILE A 34 14.82 5.80 -8.13
N SER A 35 14.14 5.20 -7.13
CA SER A 35 13.70 5.90 -5.93
C SER A 35 14.87 6.50 -5.14
N LEU A 36 15.98 5.77 -5.01
CA LEU A 36 17.17 6.24 -4.27
C LEU A 36 17.83 7.46 -4.91
N THR A 37 17.91 7.52 -6.24
CA THR A 37 18.50 8.67 -6.95
C THR A 37 17.67 9.95 -6.76
N GLN A 38 16.35 9.82 -6.70
CA GLN A 38 15.46 10.95 -6.41
C GLN A 38 15.59 11.41 -4.96
N ILE A 39 15.66 10.45 -4.02
CA ILE A 39 15.87 10.71 -2.60
C ILE A 39 17.22 11.40 -2.36
N SER A 40 18.29 11.00 -3.06
CA SER A 40 19.62 11.57 -2.85
C SER A 40 19.75 13.05 -3.25
N GLN A 41 18.82 13.55 -4.07
CA GLN A 41 18.79 14.96 -4.49
C GLN A 41 17.86 15.82 -3.63
N ALA A 42 17.12 15.22 -2.69
CA ALA A 42 16.19 15.91 -1.82
C ALA A 42 16.91 16.43 -0.56
N LEU A 43 16.57 17.64 -0.15
CA LEU A 43 16.97 18.23 1.12
C LEU A 43 15.92 18.02 2.21
N TYR A 44 14.66 17.82 1.80
CA TYR A 44 13.53 17.54 2.68
C TYR A 44 12.81 16.28 2.23
N LEU A 45 12.56 15.38 3.17
CA LEU A 45 11.96 14.08 2.95
C LEU A 45 10.85 13.85 3.99
N THR A 46 9.65 13.58 3.51
CA THR A 46 8.55 13.07 4.33
C THR A 46 8.27 11.64 3.90
N THR A 47 8.16 10.71 4.85
CA THR A 47 7.76 9.33 4.62
C THR A 47 6.43 9.05 5.32
N MET A 48 5.52 8.37 4.63
CA MET A 48 4.17 8.04 5.11
C MET A 48 3.85 6.57 4.79
N ASP A 49 3.29 5.85 5.75
CA ASP A 49 2.88 4.43 5.62
C ASP A 49 1.36 4.33 5.56
N ALA A 50 0.82 3.75 4.49
CA ALA A 50 -0.60 3.47 4.38
C ALA A 50 -1.03 2.44 5.43
N LEU A 51 -1.92 2.85 6.34
CA LEU A 51 -2.33 2.04 7.49
C LEU A 51 -3.02 0.75 7.02
N LYS A 52 -2.36 -0.41 7.18
CA LYS A 52 -2.89 -1.69 6.70
C LYS A 52 -3.31 -1.60 5.22
N GLY A 53 -2.45 -1.04 4.37
CA GLY A 53 -2.79 -0.62 3.00
C GLY A 53 -3.68 -1.60 2.23
N SER A 54 -3.30 -2.88 2.15
CA SER A 54 -4.11 -3.91 1.49
C SER A 54 -5.55 -4.00 1.99
N HIS A 55 -5.78 -3.96 3.30
CA HIS A 55 -7.12 -4.09 3.90
C HIS A 55 -8.03 -2.89 3.64
N GLN A 56 -7.52 -1.79 3.08
CA GLN A 56 -8.36 -0.68 2.68
C GLN A 56 -9.08 -0.96 1.35
N LYS A 57 -8.59 -1.88 0.51
CA LYS A 57 -9.21 -2.21 -0.79
C LYS A 57 -10.33 -3.25 -0.65
N VAL A 58 -11.47 -2.97 -1.28
CA VAL A 58 -12.63 -3.89 -1.34
C VAL A 58 -12.33 -5.03 -2.31
N VAL A 59 -12.63 -6.25 -1.90
CA VAL A 59 -12.58 -7.43 -2.78
C VAL A 59 -13.88 -7.54 -3.56
N THR A 60 -13.76 -7.74 -4.87
CA THR A 60 -14.90 -7.97 -5.75
C THR A 60 -15.69 -9.22 -5.33
N PRO A 61 -17.02 -9.24 -5.45
CA PRO A 61 -17.83 -10.40 -5.05
C PRO A 61 -17.36 -11.72 -5.67
N ARG A 62 -16.90 -11.68 -6.93
CA ARG A 62 -16.35 -12.84 -7.64
C ARG A 62 -15.10 -13.42 -6.99
N ALA A 63 -14.24 -12.57 -6.41
CA ALA A 63 -12.99 -12.99 -5.79
C ALA A 63 -13.16 -13.46 -4.34
N ARG A 64 -14.21 -13.00 -3.63
CA ARG A 64 -14.47 -13.35 -2.21
C ARG A 64 -14.52 -14.85 -1.95
N LYS A 65 -15.12 -15.62 -2.86
CA LYS A 65 -15.23 -17.08 -2.74
C LYS A 65 -13.87 -17.79 -2.68
N TYR A 66 -12.82 -17.19 -3.25
CA TYR A 66 -11.45 -17.72 -3.21
C TYR A 66 -10.69 -17.26 -1.95
N LEU A 67 -11.20 -16.24 -1.26
CA LEU A 67 -10.61 -15.70 -0.03
C LEU A 67 -11.36 -16.18 1.21
N ARG A 68 -11.85 -17.42 1.18
CA ARG A 68 -12.48 -18.06 2.32
C ARG A 68 -11.42 -18.59 3.26
N ILE A 69 -11.67 -18.45 4.55
CA ILE A 69 -10.88 -19.06 5.61
C ILE A 69 -11.76 -19.93 6.48
N ILE A 70 -11.21 -21.08 6.87
CA ILE A 70 -11.86 -22.02 7.77
C ILE A 70 -11.26 -21.81 9.15
N VAL A 71 -12.12 -21.65 10.14
CA VAL A 71 -11.78 -21.58 11.56
C VAL A 71 -12.63 -22.58 12.34
N HIS A 72 -12.28 -22.79 13.62
CA HIS A 72 -12.96 -23.75 14.50
C HIS A 72 -14.48 -23.55 14.60
N CYS A 73 -14.97 -22.31 14.42
CA CYS A 73 -16.38 -21.97 14.53
C CYS A 73 -17.09 -21.76 13.17
N GLY A 74 -16.43 -22.03 12.04
CA GLY A 74 -17.08 -21.96 10.72
C GLY A 74 -16.19 -21.45 9.59
N VAL A 75 -16.83 -21.04 8.50
CA VAL A 75 -16.18 -20.53 7.29
C VAL A 75 -16.51 -19.06 7.12
N TYR A 76 -15.49 -18.23 6.94
CA TYR A 76 -15.62 -16.79 6.78
C TYR A 76 -14.99 -16.31 5.48
N GLU A 77 -15.50 -15.21 4.93
CA GLU A 77 -15.02 -14.58 3.71
C GLU A 77 -14.38 -13.22 4.00
N TYR A 78 -13.24 -12.96 3.37
CA TYR A 78 -12.65 -11.62 3.37
C TYR A 78 -13.42 -10.68 2.44
N LEU A 79 -13.96 -9.59 3.00
CA LEU A 79 -14.57 -8.49 2.24
C LEU A 79 -13.54 -7.46 1.74
N ARG A 80 -12.40 -7.40 2.41
CA ARG A 80 -11.26 -6.53 2.11
C ARG A 80 -10.03 -7.38 1.83
N MET A 81 -9.10 -6.85 1.04
CA MET A 81 -7.98 -7.64 0.55
C MET A 81 -7.09 -8.13 1.72
N PRO A 82 -6.99 -9.46 1.93
CA PRO A 82 -6.21 -10.01 3.02
C PRO A 82 -4.72 -9.97 2.70
N PHE A 83 -3.89 -10.10 3.74
CA PHE A 83 -2.46 -10.33 3.57
C PHE A 83 -2.21 -11.74 3.05
N GLY A 84 -1.09 -11.92 2.33
CA GLY A 84 -0.63 -13.24 1.88
C GLY A 84 -1.12 -13.66 0.49
N ILE A 85 -1.99 -12.88 -0.16
CA ILE A 85 -2.36 -13.15 -1.56
C ILE A 85 -1.29 -12.62 -2.53
N LYS A 86 -0.99 -13.39 -3.57
CA LYS A 86 0.10 -13.13 -4.52
C LYS A 86 0.03 -11.75 -5.18
N ASN A 87 -1.17 -11.32 -5.59
CA ASN A 87 -1.36 -10.11 -6.39
C ASN A 87 -1.69 -8.85 -5.58
N ALA A 88 -1.70 -8.93 -4.23
CA ALA A 88 -2.01 -7.76 -3.39
C ALA A 88 -1.09 -6.56 -3.63
N PRO A 89 0.25 -6.72 -3.68
CA PRO A 89 1.16 -5.60 -3.93
C PRO A 89 0.92 -4.92 -5.27
N SER A 90 0.77 -5.69 -6.34
CA SER A 90 0.51 -5.19 -7.71
C SER A 90 -0.78 -4.39 -7.77
N HIS A 91 -1.85 -4.91 -7.15
CA HIS A 91 -3.14 -4.23 -7.10
C HIS A 91 -3.08 -2.93 -6.27
N PHE A 92 -2.34 -2.94 -5.16
CA PHE A 92 -2.18 -1.73 -4.35
C PHE A 92 -1.38 -0.67 -5.10
N GLN A 93 -0.24 -1.02 -5.70
CA GLN A 93 0.57 -0.12 -6.51
C GLN A 93 -0.22 0.50 -7.66
N ARG A 94 -1.02 -0.30 -8.40
CA ARG A 94 -1.90 0.22 -9.45
C ARG A 94 -2.86 1.27 -8.92
N GLY A 95 -3.52 0.98 -7.81
CA GLY A 95 -4.44 1.93 -7.18
C GLY A 95 -3.74 3.21 -6.74
N MET A 96 -2.49 3.14 -6.28
CA MET A 96 -1.72 4.34 -5.94
C MET A 96 -1.33 5.16 -7.17
N ASN A 97 -0.93 4.50 -8.25
CA ASN A 97 -0.60 5.15 -9.52
C ASN A 97 -1.83 5.85 -10.13
N GLU A 98 -3.04 5.30 -9.94
CA GLU A 98 -4.30 5.94 -10.36
C GLU A 98 -4.66 7.17 -9.51
N ILE A 99 -4.26 7.20 -8.23
CA ILE A 99 -4.55 8.31 -7.32
C ILE A 99 -3.54 9.47 -7.51
N PHE A 100 -2.27 9.13 -7.76
CA PHE A 100 -1.16 10.08 -7.86
C PHE A 100 -0.45 10.10 -9.23
N PRO A 101 -1.16 10.11 -10.36
CA PRO A 101 -0.51 9.99 -11.68
C PRO A 101 0.41 11.17 -11.97
N GLU A 102 -0.02 12.38 -11.62
CA GLU A 102 0.72 13.62 -11.84
C GLU A 102 1.96 13.69 -10.95
N GLU A 103 1.80 13.46 -9.65
CA GLU A 103 2.88 13.61 -8.67
C GLU A 103 4.01 12.60 -8.90
N ILE A 104 3.66 11.38 -9.32
CA ILE A 104 4.64 10.35 -9.72
C ILE A 104 5.33 10.76 -11.01
N SER A 105 4.59 11.28 -12.00
CA SER A 105 5.16 11.72 -13.28
C SER A 105 6.09 12.94 -13.12
N GLU A 106 5.78 13.84 -12.18
CA GLU A 106 6.62 14.97 -11.82
C GLU A 106 7.91 14.54 -11.08
N GLY A 107 7.99 13.28 -10.63
CA GLY A 107 9.22 12.64 -10.14
C GLY A 107 9.63 13.04 -8.71
N TRP A 108 8.78 13.75 -7.98
CA TRP A 108 9.04 14.11 -6.58
C TRP A 108 8.23 13.30 -5.56
N LEU A 109 7.20 12.58 -6.02
CA LEU A 109 6.47 11.60 -5.21
C LEU A 109 6.90 10.19 -5.62
N ILE A 110 7.40 9.44 -4.66
CA ILE A 110 7.75 8.04 -4.84
C ILE A 110 6.75 7.22 -4.07
N ILE A 111 6.17 6.22 -4.71
CA ILE A 111 5.25 5.29 -4.07
C ILE A 111 5.76 3.87 -4.29
N TYR A 112 6.03 3.17 -3.19
CA TYR A 112 6.45 1.78 -3.19
C TYR A 112 5.48 0.94 -2.35
N ILE A 113 4.52 0.29 -3.00
CA ILE A 113 3.43 -0.45 -2.35
C ILE A 113 2.76 0.47 -1.30
N ASP A 114 2.97 0.23 -0.01
CA ASP A 114 2.32 0.95 1.10
C ASP A 114 3.10 2.22 1.52
N ASP A 115 4.33 2.40 1.05
CA ASP A 115 5.21 3.53 1.39
C ASP A 115 5.04 4.69 0.41
N ILE A 116 4.77 5.88 0.94
CA ILE A 116 4.65 7.14 0.19
C ILE A 116 5.77 8.07 0.65
N ILE A 117 6.63 8.49 -0.27
CA ILE A 117 7.80 9.32 0.03
C ILE A 117 7.71 10.61 -0.79
N VAL A 118 7.68 11.74 -0.10
CA VAL A 118 7.67 13.08 -0.69
C VAL A 118 9.08 13.64 -0.63
N CYS A 119 9.62 14.03 -1.78
CA CYS A 119 10.97 14.58 -1.93
C CYS A 119 10.90 16.06 -2.32
N SER A 120 11.69 16.94 -1.67
CA SER A 120 11.80 18.36 -2.03
C SER A 120 13.19 18.94 -1.80
N LYS A 121 13.50 20.06 -2.47
CA LYS A 121 14.77 20.79 -2.31
C LYS A 121 14.63 22.01 -1.40
N THR A 122 13.44 22.59 -1.30
CA THR A 122 13.18 23.72 -0.40
C THR A 122 12.02 23.41 0.54
N TRP A 123 11.99 24.07 1.70
CA TRP A 123 10.92 23.89 2.69
C TRP A 123 9.55 24.33 2.14
N ALA A 124 9.49 25.47 1.44
CA ALA A 124 8.25 25.98 0.85
C ALA A 124 7.66 25.00 -0.18
N GLU A 125 8.51 24.45 -1.06
CA GLU A 125 8.13 23.41 -2.01
C GLU A 125 7.67 22.13 -1.28
N HIS A 126 8.32 21.77 -0.17
CA HIS A 126 7.94 20.61 0.63
C HIS A 126 6.54 20.74 1.23
N MET A 127 6.23 21.88 1.84
CA MET A 127 4.89 22.14 2.38
C MET A 127 3.81 22.14 1.30
N TYR A 128 4.10 22.71 0.13
CA TYR A 128 3.18 22.67 -1.01
C TYR A 128 2.91 21.24 -1.48
N ARG A 129 3.97 20.44 -1.71
CA ARG A 129 3.85 19.03 -2.14
C ARG A 129 3.14 18.18 -1.10
N LEU A 130 3.49 18.35 0.17
CA LEU A 130 2.87 17.62 1.27
C LEU A 130 1.38 17.93 1.36
N SER A 131 0.99 19.21 1.25
CA SER A 131 -0.42 19.62 1.21
C SER A 131 -1.18 18.96 0.05
N ARG A 132 -0.61 18.93 -1.17
CA ARG A 132 -1.20 18.25 -2.33
C ARG A 132 -1.44 16.77 -2.05
N VAL A 133 -0.42 16.08 -1.52
CA VAL A 133 -0.51 14.65 -1.22
C VAL A 133 -1.56 14.38 -0.15
N LEU A 134 -1.54 15.09 0.98
CA LEU A 134 -2.51 14.90 2.07
C LEU A 134 -3.94 15.19 1.62
N THR A 135 -4.16 16.20 0.78
CA THR A 135 -5.48 16.52 0.20
C THR A 135 -6.01 15.37 -0.65
N LYS A 136 -5.16 14.78 -1.52
CA LYS A 136 -5.54 13.60 -2.32
C LYS A 136 -5.80 12.38 -1.46
N ILE A 137 -5.00 12.13 -0.43
CA ILE A 137 -5.21 11.03 0.52
C ILE A 137 -6.57 11.16 1.21
N GLN A 138 -6.92 12.38 1.62
CA GLN A 138 -8.19 12.68 2.26
C GLN A 138 -9.38 12.46 1.30
N SER A 139 -9.26 12.87 0.03
CA SER A 139 -10.34 12.73 -0.95
C SER A 139 -10.68 11.27 -1.26
N VAL A 140 -9.69 10.38 -1.21
CA VAL A 140 -9.89 8.92 -1.41
C VAL A 140 -10.16 8.17 -0.11
N ASN A 141 -10.26 8.89 1.03
CA ASN A 141 -10.42 8.32 2.38
C ASN A 141 -9.39 7.23 2.72
N MET A 142 -8.17 7.37 2.22
CA MET A 142 -7.08 6.46 2.56
C MET A 142 -6.54 6.82 3.94
N LYS A 143 -6.29 5.81 4.77
CA LYS A 143 -5.77 6.00 6.13
C LYS A 143 -4.26 5.84 6.15
N ILE A 144 -3.57 6.72 6.88
CA ILE A 144 -2.11 6.68 7.07
C ILE A 144 -1.81 6.37 8.55
N SER A 145 -0.73 5.64 8.80
CA SER A 145 -0.25 5.33 10.16
C SER A 145 0.63 6.45 10.69
N LEU A 146 0.07 7.41 11.44
CA LEU A 146 0.83 8.54 12.02
C LEU A 146 2.09 8.11 12.79
N ASN A 147 2.03 7.03 13.56
CA ASN A 147 3.17 6.52 14.34
C ASN A 147 4.35 6.03 13.50
N LYS A 148 4.13 5.83 12.20
CA LYS A 148 5.14 5.40 11.22
C LYS A 148 5.45 6.50 10.19
N CYS A 149 4.77 7.64 10.28
CA CYS A 149 5.07 8.77 9.42
C CYS A 149 6.24 9.56 10.02
N HIS A 150 7.10 10.03 9.14
CA HIS A 150 8.16 10.98 9.46
C HIS A 150 7.97 12.20 8.57
N PHE A 151 7.75 13.36 9.19
CA PHE A 151 7.53 14.64 8.52
C PHE A 151 8.76 15.55 8.72
#